data_AF-A0A8C6GT57-F1
#
_entry.id   AF-A0A8C6GT57-F1
#
_cell.length_a   1.000
_cell.length_b   1.000
_cell.length_c   1.000
_cell.angle_alpha   90.00
_cell.angle_beta   90.00
_cell.angle_gamma   90.00
#
_symmetry.space_group_name_H-M   'P 1'
#
loop_
_entity.id
_entity.type
_entity.pdbx_description
1 polymer ?
#
loop_
_entity_poly.entity_id
_entity_poly.type
_entity_poly.pdbx_seq_one_letter_code
_entity_poly.pdbx_strand_id
1 'polypeptide(L)'
;MRAMKLCCQLLDEWEIMLPSFLFRSIMSQESSYGKWTISSSDESEDEKPKPDKPSASSHPQAGQGVSKELTYTCSEARKAAHKRQISPVKFNDTDSVLPHKKQKSDSPEGLGWCLSSSDDEQQPDVTQQEQPKRVLPQEKKRVSSPDVTTARKVVDRSPPASLRPQRADDEYETSGEGQDIWDMLDKGNPFQFYLTRVSGIKAKYNSKALHIKDILSPLFGTLVSSAQFNYCFDVDWLIKQYPPEFRKKSILLVHGDKREAKADLHAQAKPYSNISLCQAKLDIAFGTHHTKMMLLLYEEGLRVVIHTSNLIREDWHQKTQGIWLSPLYPRIDQGSHTAGESSTRFKADLISYLTAYNAPPLQEWIDIIQEHDLSETNVYLIGSTPGRFQGSHRDNWGHFRLRKLLQAHAPSTPKGECWPIVGQFSSIGSLGPDESKWLCSEFKDSLLALREEGRPPGKSAVPLHLIYPSVENVRTSLEGYPAGGSLPYSIQTAEKQRWLHSYFHKWSAETSGRSNAMPHIKTYMRPSPDFSKLAWFLVTSANLSKAAWGALEKNGTQLMIRSYELGVLFLPSAFKQRTILVSSAPQVHLLLRQWIPTFLSSGLKGREKNQVQ
;
A
#
# COMPACT_ATOMS: atom_id res chain seq x y z
N MET A 1 27.34 -5.86 59.33
CA MET A 1 28.67 -5.40 59.77
C MET A 1 29.65 -5.67 58.64
N ARG A 2 30.36 -4.62 58.18
CA ARG A 2 31.57 -4.63 57.31
C ARG A 2 31.43 -5.49 56.03
N ALA A 3 31.02 -4.98 54.87
CA ALA A 3 31.80 -4.05 54.07
C ALA A 3 30.90 -3.36 53.00
N MET A 4 30.26 -2.26 53.40
CA MET A 4 29.60 -1.31 52.50
C MET A 4 29.61 0.04 53.23
N LYS A 5 30.74 0.73 53.14
CA LYS A 5 31.00 2.14 53.49
C LYS A 5 32.50 2.32 53.57
N LEU A 6 33.10 2.81 52.49
CA LEU A 6 34.21 3.77 52.46
C LEU A 6 34.65 3.93 51.00
N CYS A 7 34.99 5.14 50.60
CA CYS A 7 35.41 5.59 49.25
C CYS A 7 34.33 6.18 48.33
N CYS A 8 33.41 6.97 48.90
CA CYS A 8 33.10 8.28 48.34
C CYS A 8 33.41 9.33 49.40
N GLN A 9 34.45 10.14 49.19
CA GLN A 9 34.70 11.50 49.70
C GLN A 9 36.21 11.71 49.95
N LEU A 10 36.68 12.89 49.54
CA LEU A 10 38.06 13.42 49.50
C LEU A 10 38.77 13.10 48.16
N LEU A 11 39.08 14.05 47.26
CA LEU A 11 39.20 15.51 47.36
C LEU A 11 38.98 16.14 45.99
N ASP A 12 38.10 17.14 45.96
CA ASP A 12 38.22 18.32 45.10
C ASP A 12 39.56 18.99 45.35
N GLU A 13 40.31 19.33 44.30
CA GLU A 13 41.19 20.51 44.21
C GLU A 13 42.08 20.42 42.95
N TRP A 14 41.71 21.13 41.87
CA TRP A 14 42.52 22.20 41.24
C TRP A 14 42.00 22.59 39.86
N GLU A 15 41.82 23.90 39.75
CA GLU A 15 41.29 24.67 38.64
C GLU A 15 42.47 25.37 37.92
N ILE A 16 42.22 25.84 36.70
CA ILE A 16 42.89 26.98 36.01
C ILE A 16 44.23 26.71 35.29
N MET A 17 44.23 26.74 33.94
CA MET A 17 44.69 27.90 33.13
C MET A 17 44.58 27.66 31.60
N LEU A 18 43.88 28.57 30.90
CA LEU A 18 43.88 28.87 29.44
C LEU A 18 45.29 29.38 28.98
N PRO A 19 45.64 29.63 27.68
CA PRO A 19 44.78 30.08 26.57
C PRO A 19 45.11 29.65 25.10
N SER A 20 44.17 30.05 24.24
CA SER A 20 44.13 30.21 22.77
C SER A 20 45.39 30.65 22.01
N PHE A 21 45.56 30.22 20.74
CA PHE A 21 45.97 31.08 19.61
C PHE A 21 45.68 30.45 18.22
N LEU A 22 45.22 31.30 17.29
CA LEU A 22 45.00 31.06 15.86
C LEU A 22 46.31 30.78 15.09
N PHE A 23 46.25 30.10 13.92
CA PHE A 23 46.88 30.63 12.70
C PHE A 23 46.30 30.05 11.39
N ARG A 24 46.42 30.87 10.35
CA ARG A 24 45.88 30.85 8.98
C ARG A 24 46.63 29.91 8.01
N SER A 25 45.87 29.40 7.04
CA SER A 25 46.08 29.39 5.58
C SER A 25 47.45 29.07 4.98
N ILE A 26 47.51 28.02 4.14
CA ILE A 26 48.37 27.95 2.94
C ILE A 26 47.58 27.33 1.77
N MET A 27 47.55 28.03 0.64
CA MET A 27 47.06 27.59 -0.67
C MET A 27 48.20 27.00 -1.52
N SER A 28 47.86 26.13 -2.49
CA SER A 28 48.57 25.71 -3.73
C SER A 28 48.35 24.19 -3.90
N GLN A 29 47.93 23.58 -5.03
CA GLN A 29 48.08 23.92 -6.44
C GLN A 29 47.03 23.11 -7.27
N GLU A 30 46.66 23.63 -8.44
CA GLU A 30 45.73 23.03 -9.41
C GLU A 30 46.27 21.76 -10.08
N SER A 31 45.39 20.82 -10.43
CA SER A 31 45.42 20.16 -11.74
C SER A 31 44.02 19.64 -12.13
N SER A 32 43.64 19.96 -13.36
CA SER A 32 42.38 19.67 -14.05
C SER A 32 42.37 18.25 -14.64
N TYR A 33 41.21 17.57 -14.64
CA TYR A 33 40.56 16.94 -15.82
C TYR A 33 39.38 16.02 -15.40
N GLY A 34 38.23 16.18 -16.08
CA GLY A 34 37.30 15.06 -16.35
C GLY A 34 35.96 15.02 -15.60
N LYS A 35 34.92 15.59 -16.22
CA LYS A 35 33.48 15.44 -15.92
C LYS A 35 33.04 13.99 -15.74
N TRP A 36 32.11 13.71 -14.80
CA TRP A 36 30.78 13.08 -15.01
C TRP A 36 29.90 13.32 -13.76
N THR A 37 28.65 13.68 -13.98
CA THR A 37 27.69 14.21 -13.00
C THR A 37 26.95 13.12 -12.21
N ILE A 38 27.12 13.10 -10.88
CA ILE A 38 26.15 12.55 -9.91
C ILE A 38 26.11 13.51 -8.73
N SER A 39 25.00 14.22 -8.52
CA SER A 39 24.85 15.17 -7.40
C SER A 39 23.97 14.59 -6.30
N SER A 40 24.62 14.34 -5.16
CA SER A 40 24.07 14.27 -3.80
C SER A 40 24.03 15.68 -3.17
N SER A 41 23.12 15.85 -2.21
CA SER A 41 22.73 17.05 -1.46
C SER A 41 23.84 17.90 -0.81
N ASP A 42 23.70 19.24 -0.79
CA ASP A 42 23.57 20.08 0.43
C ASP A 42 23.23 21.56 0.11
N GLU A 43 22.88 22.33 1.14
CA GLU A 43 22.07 23.56 1.22
C GLU A 43 22.68 24.90 0.74
N SER A 44 21.85 25.86 0.30
CA SER A 44 21.93 27.30 0.63
C SER A 44 20.71 28.10 0.13
N GLU A 45 20.29 29.09 0.92
CA GLU A 45 19.14 29.99 0.75
C GLU A 45 19.35 31.14 -0.26
N ASP A 46 18.22 31.76 -0.64
CA ASP A 46 17.99 33.08 -1.24
C ASP A 46 18.51 33.43 -2.66
N GLU A 47 17.59 33.51 -3.63
CA GLU A 47 17.20 34.77 -4.30
C GLU A 47 15.95 34.58 -5.20
N LYS A 48 15.04 35.57 -5.20
CA LYS A 48 13.81 35.62 -6.01
C LYS A 48 14.04 36.31 -7.38
N PRO A 49 13.16 36.09 -8.38
CA PRO A 49 13.51 36.09 -9.79
C PRO A 49 13.22 37.41 -10.53
N LYS A 50 13.74 37.53 -11.76
CA LYS A 50 13.23 38.47 -12.78
C LYS A 50 12.80 37.75 -14.06
N PRO A 51 11.81 38.29 -14.80
CA PRO A 51 11.00 37.52 -15.74
C PRO A 51 11.41 37.76 -17.19
N ASP A 52 11.42 36.71 -18.01
CA ASP A 52 11.44 36.86 -19.46
C ASP A 52 10.13 36.39 -20.09
N LYS A 53 9.65 37.22 -21.02
CA LYS A 53 8.40 37.13 -21.77
C LYS A 53 8.48 36.13 -22.93
N PRO A 54 7.33 35.69 -23.47
CA PRO A 54 7.21 34.45 -24.24
C PRO A 54 7.54 34.66 -25.73
N SER A 55 8.13 33.65 -26.35
CA SER A 55 8.20 33.53 -27.81
C SER A 55 7.29 32.41 -28.31
N ALA A 56 6.72 32.68 -29.47
CA ALA A 56 5.45 32.17 -29.94
C ALA A 56 5.51 30.81 -30.67
N SER A 57 4.35 30.15 -30.65
CA SER A 57 3.72 29.38 -31.72
C SER A 57 4.54 28.35 -32.50
N SER A 58 4.15 27.08 -32.34
CA SER A 58 3.93 26.20 -33.50
C SER A 58 2.78 25.22 -33.22
N HIS A 59 1.83 25.15 -34.14
CA HIS A 59 0.73 24.19 -34.17
C HIS A 59 1.25 22.77 -34.46
N PRO A 60 0.74 21.71 -33.81
CA PRO A 60 1.02 20.35 -34.22
C PRO A 60 0.00 19.89 -35.27
N GLN A 61 0.47 19.33 -36.38
CA GLN A 61 -0.37 18.62 -37.34
C GLN A 61 0.03 17.15 -37.44
N ALA A 62 -1.01 16.32 -37.43
CA ALA A 62 -1.10 14.94 -37.91
C ALA A 62 -0.43 13.80 -37.10
N GLY A 63 -1.27 13.15 -36.30
CA GLY A 63 -1.66 11.77 -36.61
C GLY A 63 -0.65 10.66 -36.35
N GLN A 64 -0.47 10.30 -35.08
CA GLN A 64 -0.07 8.94 -34.70
C GLN A 64 -0.98 8.45 -33.59
N GLY A 65 -1.47 7.21 -33.73
CA GLY A 65 -2.44 6.58 -32.84
C GLY A 65 -1.99 6.65 -31.39
N VAL A 66 -2.73 7.43 -30.61
CA VAL A 66 -2.51 7.59 -29.16
C VAL A 66 -2.73 6.21 -28.54
N SER A 67 -1.63 5.55 -28.18
CA SER A 67 -1.66 4.51 -27.16
C SER A 67 -2.36 5.12 -25.95
N LYS A 68 -3.48 4.55 -25.49
CA LYS A 68 -4.18 4.99 -24.28
C LYS A 68 -3.27 4.77 -23.08
N GLU A 69 -2.36 5.72 -22.87
CA GLU A 69 -1.57 5.85 -21.67
C GLU A 69 -2.53 6.12 -20.50
N LEU A 70 -2.17 5.68 -19.29
CA LEU A 70 -2.99 5.94 -18.11
C LEU A 70 -3.17 7.46 -17.99
N THR A 71 -4.42 7.92 -18.02
CA THR A 71 -4.76 9.35 -17.92
C THR A 71 -4.68 9.87 -16.48
N TYR A 72 -4.31 9.02 -15.52
CA TYR A 72 -4.27 9.34 -14.10
C TYR A 72 -2.88 9.17 -13.46
N THR A 73 -2.65 9.95 -12.40
CA THR A 73 -1.40 9.97 -11.64
C THR A 73 -1.23 8.68 -10.85
N CYS A 74 -0.15 7.92 -11.08
CA CYS A 74 0.16 6.71 -10.33
C CYS A 74 1.66 6.41 -10.29
N SER A 75 2.06 5.38 -9.53
CA SER A 75 3.46 4.99 -9.40
C SER A 75 4.07 4.60 -10.76
N GLU A 76 5.37 4.88 -10.96
CA GLU A 76 6.08 4.46 -12.18
C GLU A 76 6.00 2.94 -12.42
N ALA A 77 5.97 2.15 -11.35
CA ALA A 77 5.75 0.71 -11.43
C ALA A 77 4.37 0.37 -12.03
N ARG A 78 3.32 1.11 -11.68
CA ARG A 78 1.97 0.93 -12.24
C ARG A 78 1.90 1.39 -13.69
N LYS A 79 2.50 2.53 -14.04
CA LYS A 79 2.63 2.98 -15.44
C LYS A 79 3.33 1.93 -16.31
N ALA A 80 4.45 1.40 -15.83
CA ALA A 80 5.20 0.36 -16.54
C ALA A 80 4.39 -0.95 -16.67
N ALA A 81 3.67 -1.35 -15.62
CA ALA A 81 2.80 -2.54 -15.64
C ALA A 81 1.69 -2.39 -16.68
N HIS A 82 1.01 -1.24 -16.72
CA HIS A 82 -0.05 -0.96 -17.68
C HIS A 82 0.47 -0.91 -19.13
N LYS A 83 1.63 -0.28 -19.37
CA LYS A 83 2.27 -0.27 -20.69
C LYS A 83 2.57 -1.69 -21.19
N ARG A 84 3.02 -2.58 -20.30
CA ARG A 84 3.29 -4.00 -20.61
C ARG A 84 2.01 -4.82 -20.82
N GLN A 85 0.90 -4.47 -20.16
CA GLN A 85 -0.40 -5.09 -20.42
C GLN A 85 -0.93 -4.72 -21.81
N ILE A 86 -0.83 -3.45 -22.21
CA ILE A 86 -1.31 -2.98 -23.52
C ILE A 86 -0.47 -3.56 -24.66
N SER A 87 0.84 -3.70 -24.46
CA SER A 87 1.77 -4.24 -25.44
C SER A 87 2.57 -5.40 -24.85
N PRO A 88 1.99 -6.61 -24.75
CA PRO A 88 2.69 -7.79 -24.27
C PRO A 88 3.91 -8.08 -25.16
N VAL A 89 5.03 -8.44 -24.53
CA VAL A 89 6.20 -8.93 -25.28
C VAL A 89 5.78 -10.22 -25.98
N LYS A 90 5.87 -10.25 -27.31
CA LYS A 90 5.65 -11.47 -28.09
C LYS A 90 6.86 -12.38 -27.88
N PHE A 91 6.67 -13.47 -27.15
CA PHE A 91 7.63 -14.56 -27.15
C PHE A 91 7.47 -15.29 -28.50
N ASN A 92 8.51 -15.28 -29.33
CA ASN A 92 8.58 -16.15 -30.49
C ASN A 92 9.17 -17.49 -30.03
N ASP A 93 8.41 -18.57 -30.17
CA ASP A 93 8.80 -19.95 -29.79
C ASP A 93 9.93 -20.57 -30.64
N THR A 94 10.63 -19.78 -31.46
CA THR A 94 11.60 -20.31 -32.45
C THR A 94 13.04 -20.50 -31.95
N ASP A 95 13.39 -20.15 -30.72
CA ASP A 95 14.75 -20.36 -30.18
C ASP A 95 14.86 -21.56 -29.23
N SER A 96 14.15 -22.65 -29.53
CA SER A 96 14.25 -23.91 -28.77
C SER A 96 14.56 -25.13 -29.64
N VAL A 97 15.62 -25.06 -30.45
CA VAL A 97 16.27 -26.27 -30.97
C VAL A 97 17.79 -26.09 -31.01
N LEU A 98 18.47 -26.54 -29.95
CA LEU A 98 19.90 -26.87 -30.00
C LEU A 98 20.05 -28.40 -29.99
N PRO A 99 20.90 -29.00 -30.85
CA PRO A 99 20.94 -30.45 -31.02
C PRO A 99 21.65 -31.15 -29.86
N HIS A 100 21.10 -32.31 -29.49
CA HIS A 100 21.63 -33.23 -28.48
C HIS A 100 23.12 -33.57 -28.71
N LYS A 101 23.98 -33.18 -27.75
CA LYS A 101 25.29 -33.82 -27.54
C LYS A 101 25.24 -34.67 -26.28
N LYS A 102 25.60 -35.95 -26.43
CA LYS A 102 25.72 -36.96 -25.37
C LYS A 102 26.63 -36.45 -24.24
N GLN A 103 26.13 -36.46 -23.00
CA GLN A 103 26.95 -36.34 -21.80
C GLN A 103 27.44 -37.72 -21.35
N LYS A 104 28.74 -37.84 -21.15
CA LYS A 104 29.39 -38.85 -20.30
C LYS A 104 29.55 -38.23 -18.90
N SER A 105 29.42 -39.06 -17.88
CA SER A 105 29.54 -38.73 -16.46
C SER A 105 30.91 -38.16 -16.12
N ASP A 106 30.95 -37.20 -15.20
CA ASP A 106 31.58 -37.33 -13.87
C ASP A 106 31.55 -35.97 -13.14
N SER A 107 31.47 -36.04 -11.82
CA SER A 107 31.55 -34.94 -10.84
C SER A 107 32.68 -35.28 -9.85
N PRO A 108 33.15 -34.40 -8.93
CA PRO A 108 32.68 -33.06 -8.57
C PRO A 108 33.79 -32.00 -8.33
N GLU A 109 33.37 -30.83 -7.85
CA GLU A 109 34.10 -29.81 -7.06
C GLU A 109 34.42 -28.46 -7.74
N GLY A 110 33.95 -27.40 -7.09
CA GLY A 110 34.79 -26.24 -6.76
C GLY A 110 34.73 -25.00 -7.66
N LEU A 111 34.04 -23.97 -7.14
CA LEU A 111 34.42 -22.55 -7.21
C LEU A 111 34.21 -21.76 -8.52
N GLY A 112 33.70 -20.53 -8.35
CA GLY A 112 34.08 -19.37 -9.17
C GLY A 112 33.07 -18.91 -10.23
N TRP A 113 32.03 -18.18 -9.81
CA TRP A 113 31.28 -17.33 -10.74
C TRP A 113 32.03 -16.01 -10.89
N CYS A 114 32.84 -15.90 -11.94
CA CYS A 114 33.46 -14.65 -12.38
C CYS A 114 32.78 -14.11 -13.63
N LEU A 115 32.64 -12.78 -13.63
CA LEU A 115 31.96 -11.95 -14.60
C LEU A 115 32.75 -11.83 -15.92
N SER A 116 32.00 -11.88 -17.02
CA SER A 116 32.02 -11.03 -18.22
C SER A 116 33.36 -10.51 -18.77
N SER A 117 33.58 -10.74 -20.08
CA SER A 117 34.23 -9.78 -20.98
C SER A 117 34.07 -10.23 -22.43
N SER A 118 33.44 -9.40 -23.28
CA SER A 118 34.12 -8.94 -24.49
C SER A 118 33.36 -7.76 -25.10
N ASP A 119 34.02 -6.61 -25.14
CA ASP A 119 33.80 -5.56 -26.13
C ASP A 119 34.20 -6.08 -27.52
N ASP A 120 33.49 -5.60 -28.55
CA ASP A 120 33.92 -5.58 -29.93
C ASP A 120 34.33 -4.14 -30.27
N GLU A 121 35.40 -3.95 -31.06
CA GLU A 121 35.32 -3.17 -32.30
C GLU A 121 36.62 -3.23 -33.15
N GLN A 122 36.41 -3.66 -34.40
CA GLN A 122 36.90 -3.12 -35.67
C GLN A 122 38.39 -3.20 -36.08
N GLN A 123 38.59 -3.81 -37.26
CA GLN A 123 39.47 -3.28 -38.31
C GLN A 123 38.91 -3.57 -39.73
N PRO A 124 39.28 -2.77 -40.75
CA PRO A 124 38.66 -2.80 -42.09
C PRO A 124 39.56 -3.33 -43.23
N ASP A 125 38.87 -3.66 -44.33
CA ASP A 125 39.22 -3.61 -45.76
C ASP A 125 40.29 -4.51 -46.40
N VAL A 126 40.01 -4.84 -47.68
CA VAL A 126 40.90 -5.10 -48.85
C VAL A 126 40.43 -6.28 -49.76
N THR A 127 39.65 -5.88 -50.78
CA THR A 127 39.68 -6.21 -52.24
C THR A 127 39.66 -7.61 -52.87
N GLN A 128 38.89 -7.64 -53.99
CA GLN A 128 39.01 -8.41 -55.27
C GLN A 128 38.59 -9.91 -55.23
N GLN A 129 37.93 -10.53 -56.22
CA GLN A 129 37.67 -10.26 -57.64
C GLN A 129 36.57 -11.23 -58.21
N GLU A 130 35.78 -10.73 -59.16
CA GLU A 130 35.22 -11.38 -60.39
C GLU A 130 34.45 -12.74 -60.42
N GLN A 131 33.11 -12.65 -60.64
CA GLN A 131 32.27 -13.13 -61.79
C GLN A 131 32.34 -14.59 -62.37
N PRO A 132 31.40 -15.08 -63.23
CA PRO A 132 29.91 -15.03 -63.27
C PRO A 132 29.22 -16.36 -63.81
N LYS A 133 27.89 -16.32 -64.07
CA LYS A 133 27.01 -17.22 -64.92
C LYS A 133 26.32 -18.40 -64.20
N ARG A 134 25.12 -18.91 -64.54
CA ARG A 134 23.96 -18.65 -65.45
C ARG A 134 22.83 -19.64 -64.97
N VAL A 135 21.54 -19.30 -64.82
CA VAL A 135 20.42 -19.46 -65.83
C VAL A 135 20.26 -20.95 -66.25
N LEU A 136 19.17 -21.74 -66.09
CA LEU A 136 17.70 -21.59 -66.23
C LEU A 136 16.98 -22.89 -65.71
N PRO A 137 15.63 -23.00 -65.78
CA PRO A 137 14.76 -23.82 -64.93
C PRO A 137 14.20 -25.07 -65.65
N GLN A 138 13.46 -25.91 -64.92
CA GLN A 138 12.51 -26.82 -65.55
C GLN A 138 11.23 -27.02 -64.75
N GLU A 139 10.18 -27.20 -65.54
CA GLU A 139 8.76 -27.14 -65.25
C GLU A 139 8.17 -28.53 -65.61
N LYS A 140 7.03 -28.88 -64.98
CA LYS A 140 5.88 -29.66 -65.53
C LYS A 140 5.51 -31.03 -64.92
N LYS A 141 4.21 -31.06 -64.56
CA LYS A 141 3.13 -32.06 -64.74
C LYS A 141 3.11 -33.30 -63.82
N ARG A 142 2.07 -33.54 -63.00
CA ARG A 142 0.61 -33.82 -63.16
C ARG A 142 0.27 -35.27 -63.57
N VAL A 143 -0.89 -35.73 -63.04
CA VAL A 143 -1.75 -36.91 -63.39
C VAL A 143 -1.48 -38.15 -62.51
N SER A 144 -2.41 -38.92 -61.91
CA SER A 144 -3.90 -39.06 -61.92
C SER A 144 -4.37 -39.92 -60.73
N SER A 145 -5.65 -39.80 -60.37
CA SER A 145 -6.49 -40.67 -59.53
C SER A 145 -6.94 -41.97 -60.23
N PRO A 146 -7.67 -42.88 -59.53
CA PRO A 146 -9.11 -43.03 -59.85
C PRO A 146 -10.06 -43.28 -58.65
N ASP A 147 -11.35 -43.01 -58.94
CA ASP A 147 -12.58 -43.08 -58.12
C ASP A 147 -13.15 -44.50 -57.89
N VAL A 148 -13.94 -44.66 -56.81
CA VAL A 148 -15.17 -45.48 -56.78
C VAL A 148 -16.26 -44.77 -55.96
N THR A 149 -17.47 -44.73 -56.52
CA THR A 149 -18.68 -44.01 -56.11
C THR A 149 -19.70 -44.92 -55.39
N THR A 150 -20.47 -44.40 -54.42
CA THR A 150 -21.96 -44.41 -54.39
C THR A 150 -22.56 -43.62 -53.21
N ALA A 151 -23.76 -43.05 -53.43
CA ALA A 151 -24.41 -41.93 -52.73
C ALA A 151 -25.17 -42.30 -51.42
N ARG A 152 -25.70 -41.41 -50.56
CA ARG A 152 -26.51 -40.19 -50.81
C ARG A 152 -26.86 -39.45 -49.48
N LYS A 153 -27.16 -38.14 -49.60
CA LYS A 153 -27.93 -37.20 -48.73
C LYS A 153 -27.22 -36.35 -47.65
N VAL A 154 -26.71 -35.21 -48.11
CA VAL A 154 -26.93 -33.81 -47.65
C VAL A 154 -27.36 -33.60 -46.19
N VAL A 155 -26.42 -33.12 -45.36
CA VAL A 155 -26.62 -32.06 -44.36
C VAL A 155 -25.31 -31.26 -44.31
N ASP A 156 -25.37 -30.00 -44.75
CA ASP A 156 -24.24 -29.09 -44.84
C ASP A 156 -23.78 -28.66 -43.43
N ARG A 157 -22.54 -28.98 -43.06
CA ARG A 157 -21.87 -28.53 -41.83
C ARG A 157 -20.58 -27.81 -42.22
N SER A 158 -20.68 -26.49 -42.36
CA SER A 158 -19.53 -25.59 -42.35
C SER A 158 -19.13 -25.27 -40.90
N PRO A 159 -17.83 -25.24 -40.54
CA PRO A 159 -17.37 -24.81 -39.22
C PRO A 159 -17.36 -23.27 -39.13
N PRO A 160 -17.78 -22.64 -38.01
CA PRO A 160 -17.83 -21.20 -37.94
C PRO A 160 -16.44 -20.59 -37.68
N ALA A 161 -16.21 -19.49 -38.39
CA ALA A 161 -15.04 -18.63 -38.35
C ALA A 161 -14.89 -17.87 -37.02
N SER A 162 -13.62 -17.63 -36.68
CA SER A 162 -13.06 -16.60 -35.78
C SER A 162 -14.04 -15.67 -35.04
N LEU A 163 -14.20 -15.90 -33.74
CA LEU A 163 -14.76 -14.91 -32.82
C LEU A 163 -13.65 -13.95 -32.38
N ARG A 164 -13.75 -12.70 -32.85
CA ARG A 164 -13.06 -11.53 -32.27
C ARG A 164 -13.59 -11.33 -30.83
N PRO A 165 -12.77 -10.87 -29.87
CA PRO A 165 -13.28 -10.50 -28.55
C PRO A 165 -14.16 -9.25 -28.69
N GLN A 166 -15.45 -9.40 -28.45
CA GLN A 166 -16.32 -8.27 -28.17
C GLN A 166 -15.87 -7.63 -26.84
N ARG A 167 -15.80 -6.30 -26.83
CA ARG A 167 -15.56 -5.52 -25.61
C ARG A 167 -16.67 -5.85 -24.62
N ALA A 168 -16.30 -6.32 -23.44
CA ALA A 168 -17.21 -6.45 -22.32
C ALA A 168 -17.62 -5.05 -21.89
N ASP A 169 -18.79 -4.60 -22.32
CA ASP A 169 -19.50 -3.51 -21.67
C ASP A 169 -19.88 -3.97 -20.26
N ASP A 170 -19.78 -3.05 -19.30
CA ASP A 170 -19.92 -3.27 -17.86
C ASP A 170 -21.37 -3.64 -17.46
N GLU A 171 -21.80 -4.87 -17.76
CA GLU A 171 -23.00 -5.45 -17.14
C GLU A 171 -22.73 -5.77 -15.67
N TYR A 172 -23.47 -5.06 -14.83
CA TYR A 172 -23.35 -5.05 -13.38
C TYR A 172 -24.21 -6.18 -12.79
N GLU A 173 -23.58 -7.25 -12.30
CA GLU A 173 -24.22 -8.15 -11.34
C GLU A 173 -24.29 -7.45 -9.96
N THR A 174 -25.35 -6.67 -9.74
CA THR A 174 -25.92 -6.52 -8.39
C THR A 174 -26.68 -7.78 -8.06
N SER A 175 -26.06 -8.70 -7.34
CA SER A 175 -26.74 -9.86 -6.78
C SER A 175 -27.02 -9.72 -5.28
N GLY A 176 -27.37 -8.51 -4.82
CA GLY A 176 -27.72 -8.28 -3.42
C GLY A 176 -28.82 -7.23 -3.32
N GLU A 177 -30.01 -7.66 -2.95
CA GLU A 177 -31.14 -6.79 -2.62
C GLU A 177 -30.74 -5.87 -1.46
N GLY A 178 -31.19 -4.61 -1.47
CA GLY A 178 -30.79 -3.60 -0.48
C GLY A 178 -31.04 -3.98 1.00
N GLN A 179 -31.85 -5.01 1.25
CA GLN A 179 -32.09 -5.59 2.57
C GLN A 179 -30.84 -6.28 3.16
N ASP A 180 -29.99 -6.92 2.33
CA ASP A 180 -28.79 -7.64 2.77
C ASP A 180 -27.69 -6.70 3.30
N ILE A 181 -27.62 -5.47 2.79
CA ILE A 181 -26.64 -4.47 3.19
C ILE A 181 -26.94 -3.95 4.61
N TRP A 182 -28.21 -3.72 4.92
CA TRP A 182 -28.64 -3.25 6.25
C TRP A 182 -28.49 -4.32 7.32
N ASP A 183 -28.87 -5.56 7.03
CA ASP A 183 -28.67 -6.68 7.95
C ASP A 183 -27.17 -6.91 8.23
N MET A 184 -26.29 -6.64 7.26
CA MET A 184 -24.84 -6.66 7.45
C MET A 184 -24.32 -5.54 8.37
N LEU A 185 -24.84 -4.32 8.23
CA LEU A 185 -24.41 -3.15 9.01
C LEU A 185 -24.92 -3.20 10.47
N ASP A 186 -26.15 -3.67 10.69
CA ASP A 186 -26.83 -3.63 11.99
C ASP A 186 -26.64 -4.89 12.85
N LYS A 187 -26.38 -6.06 12.25
CA LYS A 187 -26.38 -7.35 12.98
C LYS A 187 -25.22 -8.26 12.57
N GLY A 188 -24.00 -7.93 13.00
CA GLY A 188 -22.94 -8.97 13.07
C GLY A 188 -21.49 -8.54 13.01
N ASN A 189 -21.18 -7.25 12.81
CA ASN A 189 -19.80 -6.76 12.78
C ASN A 189 -19.61 -5.55 13.69
N PRO A 190 -19.39 -5.74 15.01
CA PRO A 190 -19.21 -4.63 15.95
C PRO A 190 -17.97 -3.77 15.64
N PHE A 191 -17.03 -4.29 14.85
CA PHE A 191 -15.82 -3.58 14.44
C PHE A 191 -16.03 -2.72 13.18
N GLN A 192 -17.11 -2.91 12.43
CA GLN A 192 -17.39 -2.21 11.16
C GLN A 192 -16.17 -2.18 10.21
N PHE A 193 -15.40 -3.28 10.23
CA PHE A 193 -14.26 -3.50 9.33
C PHE A 193 -14.69 -4.41 8.18
N TYR A 194 -14.48 -3.94 6.96
CA TYR A 194 -14.92 -4.55 5.71
C TYR A 194 -13.74 -4.77 4.75
N LEU A 195 -13.86 -5.74 3.85
CA LEU A 195 -12.97 -5.92 2.71
C LEU A 195 -13.67 -5.47 1.44
N THR A 196 -12.89 -5.10 0.43
CA THR A 196 -13.46 -4.83 -0.88
C THR A 196 -13.97 -6.09 -1.56
N ARG A 197 -15.00 -5.92 -2.39
CA ARG A 197 -15.43 -6.95 -3.35
C ARG A 197 -14.28 -7.30 -4.29
N VAL A 198 -14.13 -8.60 -4.59
CA VAL A 198 -13.11 -9.12 -5.51
C VAL A 198 -13.78 -9.87 -6.65
N SER A 199 -13.52 -9.46 -7.89
CA SER A 199 -14.02 -10.15 -9.09
C SER A 199 -13.28 -11.47 -9.34
N GLY A 200 -14.02 -12.52 -9.70
CA GLY A 200 -13.43 -13.83 -10.04
C GLY A 200 -13.21 -14.79 -8.86
N ILE A 201 -13.72 -14.47 -7.66
CA ILE A 201 -13.77 -15.41 -6.52
C ILE A 201 -15.22 -15.85 -6.24
N LYS A 202 -15.40 -16.97 -5.52
CA LYS A 202 -16.73 -17.50 -5.19
C LYS A 202 -17.56 -16.47 -4.41
N ALA A 203 -18.85 -16.31 -4.75
CA ALA A 203 -19.76 -15.33 -4.16
C ALA A 203 -19.78 -15.30 -2.63
N LYS A 204 -19.66 -16.47 -1.97
CA LYS A 204 -19.58 -16.59 -0.50
C LYS A 204 -18.45 -15.77 0.14
N TYR A 205 -17.40 -15.44 -0.61
CA TYR A 205 -16.27 -14.62 -0.12
C TYR A 205 -16.50 -13.12 -0.31
N ASN A 206 -17.52 -12.74 -1.08
CA ASN A 206 -17.96 -11.36 -1.31
C ASN A 206 -19.25 -11.02 -0.55
N SER A 207 -19.93 -11.98 0.09
CA SER A 207 -21.23 -11.76 0.74
C SER A 207 -21.22 -10.72 1.86
N LYS A 208 -20.04 -10.40 2.42
CA LYS A 208 -19.86 -9.33 3.43
C LYS A 208 -18.80 -8.30 3.02
N ALA A 209 -18.54 -8.22 1.71
CA ALA A 209 -17.57 -7.31 1.14
C ALA A 209 -18.29 -6.08 0.55
N LEU A 210 -17.61 -4.94 0.55
CA LEU A 210 -18.16 -3.69 0.02
C LEU A 210 -17.47 -3.30 -1.28
N HIS A 211 -18.23 -2.86 -2.26
CA HIS A 211 -17.76 -2.08 -3.38
C HIS A 211 -17.94 -0.58 -3.09
N ILE A 212 -17.21 0.30 -3.78
CA ILE A 212 -17.35 1.75 -3.61
C ILE A 212 -18.77 2.25 -3.90
N LYS A 213 -19.47 1.60 -4.84
CA LYS A 213 -20.88 1.88 -5.14
C LYS A 213 -21.81 1.59 -3.97
N ASP A 214 -21.48 0.59 -3.15
CA ASP A 214 -22.28 0.26 -1.96
C ASP A 214 -22.11 1.35 -0.91
N ILE A 215 -20.88 1.83 -0.71
CA ILE A 215 -20.56 2.92 0.25
C ILE A 215 -21.23 4.24 -0.15
N LEU A 216 -21.29 4.54 -1.45
CA LEU A 216 -21.89 5.77 -1.98
C LEU A 216 -23.39 5.61 -2.29
N SER A 217 -23.98 4.46 -1.98
CA SER A 217 -25.38 4.16 -2.23
C SER A 217 -26.30 5.11 -1.45
N PRO A 218 -27.48 5.47 -1.98
CA PRO A 218 -28.49 6.23 -1.23
C PRO A 218 -28.94 5.53 0.05
N LEU A 219 -28.73 4.21 0.16
CA LEU A 219 -28.94 3.48 1.40
C LEU A 219 -28.06 4.02 2.52
N PHE A 220 -26.83 4.48 2.27
CA PHE A 220 -25.95 4.95 3.34
C PHE A 220 -26.29 6.36 3.87
N GLY A 221 -27.17 7.08 3.15
CA GLY A 221 -27.65 8.43 3.45
C GLY A 221 -27.87 9.25 2.18
N THR A 222 -28.64 10.34 2.30
CA THR A 222 -28.95 11.25 1.20
C THR A 222 -27.82 12.27 1.02
N LEU A 223 -26.93 12.05 0.04
CA LEU A 223 -25.67 12.81 -0.05
C LEU A 223 -25.88 14.31 -0.36
N VAL A 224 -25.25 15.15 0.45
CA VAL A 224 -25.18 16.61 0.29
C VAL A 224 -23.82 17.03 -0.28
N SER A 225 -22.72 16.53 0.29
CA SER A 225 -21.35 16.87 -0.10
C SER A 225 -20.40 15.73 0.27
N SER A 226 -19.25 15.64 -0.41
CA SER A 226 -18.21 14.66 -0.05
C SER A 226 -16.79 15.20 -0.22
N ALA A 227 -15.87 14.73 0.62
CA ALA A 227 -14.43 14.91 0.42
C ALA A 227 -13.73 13.56 0.27
N GLN A 228 -12.87 13.46 -0.72
CA GLN A 228 -12.15 12.27 -1.14
C GLN A 228 -10.64 12.52 -0.99
N PHE A 229 -10.07 12.01 0.09
CA PHE A 229 -8.63 12.05 0.34
C PHE A 229 -8.01 10.83 -0.33
N ASN A 230 -7.06 11.03 -1.24
CA ASN A 230 -6.39 9.91 -1.87
C ASN A 230 -5.00 10.26 -2.44
N TYR A 231 -4.29 9.23 -2.88
CA TYR A 231 -3.03 9.34 -3.62
C TYR A 231 -3.28 9.41 -5.14
N CYS A 232 -4.21 8.59 -5.66
CA CYS A 232 -4.41 8.39 -7.09
C CYS A 232 -5.91 8.40 -7.43
N PHE A 233 -6.28 9.14 -8.47
CA PHE A 233 -7.66 9.38 -8.90
C PHE A 233 -7.81 9.18 -10.41
N ASP A 234 -8.80 8.36 -10.79
CA ASP A 234 -9.45 8.41 -12.11
C ASP A 234 -10.79 9.11 -11.90
N VAL A 235 -10.88 10.39 -12.29
CA VAL A 235 -12.05 11.23 -11.97
C VAL A 235 -13.30 10.75 -12.71
N ASP A 236 -13.17 10.35 -13.97
CA ASP A 236 -14.28 9.85 -14.78
C ASP A 236 -14.84 8.55 -14.19
N TRP A 237 -13.95 7.63 -13.78
CA TRP A 237 -14.35 6.41 -13.09
C TRP A 237 -15.00 6.73 -11.75
N LEU A 238 -14.44 7.63 -10.95
CA LEU A 238 -14.95 8.00 -9.63
C LEU A 238 -16.38 8.53 -9.71
N ILE A 239 -16.66 9.46 -10.63
CA ILE A 239 -18.00 10.03 -10.79
C ILE A 239 -19.03 8.96 -11.18
N LYS A 240 -18.64 7.94 -11.95
CA LYS A 240 -19.53 6.81 -12.28
C LYS A 240 -19.84 5.91 -11.08
N GLN A 241 -19.08 6.00 -9.99
CA GLN A 241 -19.35 5.25 -8.75
C GLN A 241 -20.44 5.91 -7.91
N TYR A 242 -20.61 7.23 -8.00
CA TYR A 242 -21.73 7.92 -7.37
C TYR A 242 -23.05 7.55 -8.08
N PRO A 243 -24.15 7.34 -7.33
CA PRO A 243 -25.50 7.25 -7.88
C PRO A 243 -25.82 8.46 -8.76
N PRO A 244 -26.58 8.29 -9.87
CA PRO A 244 -26.90 9.38 -10.79
C PRO A 244 -27.37 10.68 -10.13
N GLU A 245 -28.21 10.58 -9.10
CA GLU A 245 -28.77 11.65 -8.28
C GLU A 245 -27.73 12.40 -7.45
N PHE A 246 -26.60 11.78 -7.14
CA PHE A 246 -25.51 12.37 -6.33
C PHE A 246 -24.34 12.89 -7.16
N ARG A 247 -24.25 12.58 -8.46
CA ARG A 247 -23.08 12.93 -9.33
C ARG A 247 -22.78 14.42 -9.45
N LYS A 248 -23.78 15.28 -9.20
CA LYS A 248 -23.66 16.74 -9.27
C LYS A 248 -23.47 17.40 -7.89
N LYS A 249 -23.47 16.63 -6.80
CA LYS A 249 -23.22 17.14 -5.44
C LYS A 249 -21.76 17.59 -5.32
N SER A 250 -21.45 18.45 -4.36
CA SER A 250 -20.09 18.96 -4.17
C SER A 250 -19.11 17.83 -3.83
N ILE A 251 -17.98 17.77 -4.54
CA ILE A 251 -16.92 16.78 -4.31
C ILE A 251 -15.59 17.50 -4.17
N LEU A 252 -14.92 17.35 -3.03
CA LEU A 252 -13.57 17.85 -2.80
C LEU A 252 -12.55 16.71 -2.99
N LEU A 253 -11.59 16.86 -3.91
CA LEU A 253 -10.47 15.92 -4.06
C LEU A 253 -9.24 16.44 -3.31
N VAL A 254 -8.78 15.71 -2.29
CA VAL A 254 -7.58 16.06 -1.51
C VAL A 254 -6.42 15.18 -1.97
N HIS A 255 -5.38 15.81 -2.52
CA HIS A 255 -4.28 15.12 -3.22
C HIS A 255 -2.91 15.73 -2.90
N GLY A 256 -1.84 14.97 -3.17
CA GLY A 256 -0.45 15.42 -2.98
C GLY A 256 0.30 15.78 -4.27
N ASP A 257 -0.34 15.66 -5.43
CA ASP A 257 0.31 15.85 -6.72
C ASP A 257 0.92 17.25 -6.89
N LYS A 258 2.04 17.32 -7.62
CA LYS A 258 2.78 18.54 -7.93
C LYS A 258 3.08 18.59 -9.43
N ARG A 259 3.36 19.79 -9.95
CA ARG A 259 3.83 20.02 -11.33
C ARG A 259 2.91 19.37 -12.38
N GLU A 260 3.44 18.55 -13.28
CA GLU A 260 2.72 17.91 -14.38
C GLU A 260 1.59 17.02 -13.86
N ALA A 261 1.86 16.20 -12.84
CA ALA A 261 0.86 15.34 -12.19
C ALA A 261 -0.32 16.16 -11.65
N LYS A 262 -0.06 17.36 -11.10
CA LYS A 262 -1.13 18.27 -10.67
C LYS A 262 -1.92 18.77 -11.88
N ALA A 263 -1.25 19.19 -12.95
CA ALA A 263 -1.92 19.69 -14.16
C ALA A 263 -2.85 18.62 -14.77
N ASP A 264 -2.42 17.35 -14.79
CA ASP A 264 -3.22 16.23 -15.28
C ASP A 264 -4.48 16.00 -14.44
N LEU A 265 -4.36 16.02 -13.12
CA LEU A 265 -5.52 15.89 -12.23
C LEU A 265 -6.50 17.07 -12.39
N HIS A 266 -5.99 18.30 -12.54
CA HIS A 266 -6.82 19.46 -12.84
C HIS A 266 -7.53 19.32 -14.19
N ALA A 267 -6.86 18.77 -15.21
CA ALA A 267 -7.47 18.53 -16.52
C ALA A 267 -8.58 17.46 -16.45
N GLN A 268 -8.38 16.38 -15.69
CA GLN A 268 -9.41 15.37 -15.44
C GLN A 268 -10.63 15.92 -14.69
N ALA A 269 -10.43 16.82 -13.73
CA ALA A 269 -11.54 17.41 -12.96
C ALA A 269 -12.30 18.51 -13.71
N LYS A 270 -11.67 19.17 -14.69
CA LYS A 270 -12.22 20.32 -15.43
C LYS A 270 -13.63 20.10 -16.03
N PRO A 271 -14.00 18.93 -16.57
CA PRO A 271 -15.35 18.69 -17.10
C PRO A 271 -16.46 18.72 -16.04
N TYR A 272 -16.12 18.65 -14.75
CA TYR A 272 -17.06 18.52 -13.63
C TYR A 272 -17.03 19.78 -12.76
N SER A 273 -17.98 20.69 -12.97
CA SER A 273 -18.04 21.98 -12.27
C SER A 273 -18.28 21.88 -10.76
N ASN A 274 -18.75 20.72 -10.28
CA ASN A 274 -18.98 20.43 -8.86
C ASN A 274 -17.76 19.82 -8.15
N ILE A 275 -16.63 19.66 -8.85
CA ILE A 275 -15.39 19.14 -8.26
C ILE A 275 -14.44 20.29 -7.91
N SER A 276 -14.01 20.32 -6.65
CA SER A 276 -12.96 21.20 -6.15
C SER A 276 -11.72 20.38 -5.79
N LEU A 277 -10.53 20.99 -5.83
CA LEU A 277 -9.26 20.33 -5.52
C LEU A 277 -8.56 21.01 -4.33
N CYS A 278 -8.03 20.21 -3.42
CA CYS A 278 -7.19 20.65 -2.31
C CYS A 278 -5.83 19.95 -2.39
N GLN A 279 -4.78 20.73 -2.64
CA GLN A 279 -3.42 20.22 -2.69
C GLN A 279 -2.81 20.23 -1.28
N ALA A 280 -2.54 19.06 -0.73
CA ALA A 280 -1.83 18.88 0.54
C ALA A 280 -0.37 19.32 0.41
N LYS A 281 0.13 20.06 1.40
CA LYS A 281 1.51 20.58 1.41
C LYS A 281 2.50 19.46 1.74
N LEU A 282 3.45 19.21 0.84
CA LEU A 282 4.50 18.19 1.02
C LEU A 282 5.87 18.86 1.00
N ASP A 283 6.15 19.66 2.02
CA ASP A 283 7.34 20.53 2.04
C ASP A 283 8.63 19.75 2.36
N ILE A 284 8.50 18.58 2.96
CA ILE A 284 9.62 17.65 3.18
C ILE A 284 9.78 16.76 1.95
N ALA A 285 10.99 16.71 1.39
CA ALA A 285 11.31 15.92 0.21
C ALA A 285 10.93 14.44 0.37
N PHE A 286 10.52 13.82 -0.73
CA PHE A 286 10.07 12.42 -0.81
C PHE A 286 8.84 12.10 0.07
N GLY A 287 8.09 13.12 0.49
CA GLY A 287 6.77 12.96 1.10
C GLY A 287 5.70 12.56 0.08
N THR A 288 4.64 11.91 0.56
CA THR A 288 3.47 11.52 -0.25
C THR A 288 2.19 11.81 0.52
N HIS A 289 1.14 12.25 -0.16
CA HIS A 289 -0.21 12.24 0.40
C HIS A 289 -0.82 10.85 0.17
N HIS A 290 -0.80 10.01 1.20
CA HIS A 290 -1.11 8.59 1.05
C HIS A 290 -2.37 8.15 1.81
N THR A 291 -2.94 9.05 2.61
CA THR A 291 -4.25 8.94 3.24
C THR A 291 -5.36 8.64 2.24
N LYS A 292 -6.27 7.77 2.67
CA LYS A 292 -7.41 7.27 1.90
C LYS A 292 -8.64 7.33 2.80
N MET A 293 -9.40 8.40 2.63
CA MET A 293 -10.52 8.72 3.50
C MET A 293 -11.64 9.37 2.71
N MET A 294 -12.88 9.02 3.04
CA MET A 294 -14.08 9.71 2.58
C MET A 294 -14.72 10.42 3.77
N LEU A 295 -15.03 11.71 3.60
CA LEU A 295 -15.98 12.41 4.45
C LEU A 295 -17.26 12.55 3.65
N LEU A 296 -18.36 12.03 4.17
CA LEU A 296 -19.64 11.94 3.47
C LEU A 296 -20.69 12.65 4.31
N LEU A 297 -21.06 13.86 3.88
CA LEU A 297 -22.12 14.64 4.51
C LEU A 297 -23.44 14.29 3.83
N TYR A 298 -24.40 13.88 4.64
CA TYR A 298 -25.77 13.55 4.25
C TYR A 298 -26.76 14.53 4.89
N GLU A 299 -28.01 14.47 4.45
CA GLU A 299 -29.12 15.18 5.11
C GLU A 299 -29.34 14.64 6.53
N GLU A 300 -29.12 13.34 6.73
CA GLU A 300 -29.34 12.63 8.00
C GLU A 300 -28.15 12.74 8.98
N GLY A 301 -26.97 13.16 8.51
CA GLY A 301 -25.77 13.26 9.34
C GLY A 301 -24.46 13.13 8.56
N LEU A 302 -23.39 12.77 9.26
CA LEU A 302 -22.04 12.65 8.73
C LEU A 302 -21.53 11.21 8.83
N ARG A 303 -20.77 10.74 7.83
CA ARG A 303 -20.02 9.50 7.92
C ARG A 303 -18.57 9.70 7.51
N VAL A 304 -17.69 8.99 8.19
CA VAL A 304 -16.26 8.92 7.91
C VAL A 304 -15.93 7.50 7.47
N VAL A 305 -15.24 7.36 6.35
CA VAL A 305 -14.74 6.07 5.84
C VAL A 305 -13.24 6.16 5.72
N ILE A 306 -12.49 5.30 6.42
CA ILE A 306 -11.02 5.21 6.30
C ILE A 306 -10.70 3.88 5.65
N HIS A 307 -10.01 3.89 4.51
CA HIS A 307 -9.81 2.70 3.68
C HIS A 307 -8.41 2.63 3.07
N THR A 308 -8.12 1.61 2.26
CA THR A 308 -6.77 1.40 1.67
C THR A 308 -6.72 1.49 0.15
N SER A 309 -7.86 1.61 -0.53
CA SER A 309 -7.97 1.71 -1.98
C SER A 309 -7.70 3.11 -2.54
N ASN A 310 -6.97 3.19 -3.65
CA ASN A 310 -7.00 4.35 -4.53
C ASN A 310 -8.36 4.47 -5.24
N LEU A 311 -8.68 5.65 -5.78
CA LEU A 311 -9.94 5.89 -6.50
C LEU A 311 -9.78 5.64 -8.00
N ILE A 312 -9.46 4.38 -8.33
CA ILE A 312 -9.33 3.84 -9.69
C ILE A 312 -9.94 2.43 -9.74
N ARG A 313 -10.33 1.96 -10.93
CA ARG A 313 -10.97 0.63 -11.11
C ARG A 313 -10.14 -0.51 -10.54
N GLU A 314 -8.84 -0.51 -10.80
CA GLU A 314 -7.91 -1.61 -10.50
C GLU A 314 -7.81 -1.88 -8.99
N ASP A 315 -7.92 -0.83 -8.17
CA ASP A 315 -7.83 -0.95 -6.72
C ASP A 315 -9.10 -1.55 -6.08
N TRP A 316 -10.22 -1.55 -6.80
CA TRP A 316 -11.51 -2.11 -6.36
C TRP A 316 -11.94 -3.37 -7.13
N HIS A 317 -11.08 -3.86 -8.03
CA HIS A 317 -11.40 -4.99 -8.90
C HIS A 317 -10.96 -6.34 -8.32
N GLN A 318 -9.65 -6.58 -8.19
CA GLN A 318 -9.09 -7.90 -7.85
C GLN A 318 -8.05 -7.87 -6.73
N LYS A 319 -8.03 -6.78 -5.94
CA LYS A 319 -7.11 -6.60 -4.81
C LYS A 319 -7.81 -6.86 -3.47
N THR A 320 -7.02 -7.25 -2.47
CA THR A 320 -7.46 -7.24 -1.07
C THR A 320 -7.22 -5.85 -0.49
N GLN A 321 -8.31 -5.15 -0.16
CA GLN A 321 -8.30 -3.83 0.48
C GLN A 321 -9.12 -3.88 1.77
N GLY A 322 -8.84 -2.97 2.71
CA GLY A 322 -9.57 -2.81 3.95
C GLY A 322 -10.36 -1.50 3.97
N ILE A 323 -11.49 -1.52 4.65
CA ILE A 323 -12.41 -0.39 4.87
C ILE A 323 -12.83 -0.41 6.33
N TRP A 324 -12.68 0.70 7.03
CA TRP A 324 -13.42 0.98 8.26
C TRP A 324 -14.52 1.97 7.95
N LEU A 325 -15.73 1.65 8.39
CA LEU A 325 -16.91 2.46 8.21
C LEU A 325 -17.38 2.99 9.56
N SER A 326 -17.48 4.31 9.70
CA SER A 326 -18.03 4.89 10.92
C SER A 326 -19.53 4.63 11.05
N PRO A 327 -20.08 4.74 12.27
CA PRO A 327 -21.51 5.00 12.47
C PRO A 327 -21.99 6.21 11.65
N LEU A 328 -23.31 6.35 11.51
CA LEU A 328 -23.89 7.61 11.06
C LEU A 328 -23.87 8.59 12.24
N TYR A 329 -23.13 9.67 12.12
CA TYR A 329 -23.01 10.69 13.14
C TYR A 329 -24.13 11.71 12.99
N PRO A 330 -25.06 11.84 13.96
CA PRO A 330 -26.12 12.82 13.87
C PRO A 330 -25.56 14.23 14.06
N ARG A 331 -26.31 15.22 13.59
CA ARG A 331 -26.00 16.64 13.85
C ARG A 331 -26.33 16.97 15.31
N ILE A 332 -25.52 17.81 15.94
CA ILE A 332 -25.73 18.26 17.32
C ILE A 332 -26.83 19.34 17.32
N ASP A 333 -27.83 19.19 18.19
CA ASP A 333 -28.86 20.20 18.38
C ASP A 333 -28.27 21.52 18.90
N GLN A 334 -28.71 22.66 18.36
CA GLN A 334 -28.16 23.99 18.69
C GLN A 334 -28.33 24.41 20.17
N GLY A 335 -29.15 23.71 20.95
CA GLY A 335 -29.30 23.90 22.40
C GLY A 335 -28.54 22.88 23.26
N SER A 336 -27.87 21.90 22.65
CA SER A 336 -27.13 20.85 23.34
C SER A 336 -25.71 21.31 23.68
N HIS A 337 -25.30 21.17 24.94
CA HIS A 337 -23.94 21.45 25.40
C HIS A 337 -22.98 20.25 25.28
N THR A 338 -23.35 19.22 24.52
CA THR A 338 -22.47 18.05 24.33
C THR A 338 -21.30 18.40 23.41
N ALA A 339 -20.10 17.91 23.73
CA ALA A 339 -18.94 18.06 22.84
C ALA A 339 -19.04 17.16 21.59
N GLY A 340 -19.96 16.18 21.60
CA GLY A 340 -20.04 15.13 20.58
C GLY A 340 -18.76 14.29 20.48
N GLU A 341 -18.04 14.12 21.59
CA GLU A 341 -16.73 13.45 21.62
C GLU A 341 -16.86 12.02 22.15
N SER A 342 -16.07 11.14 21.55
CA SER A 342 -16.00 9.72 21.89
C SER A 342 -15.02 9.44 23.04
N SER A 343 -15.18 8.29 23.68
CA SER A 343 -14.20 7.78 24.66
C SER A 343 -12.79 7.58 24.09
N THR A 344 -12.66 7.52 22.76
CA THR A 344 -11.41 7.33 22.03
C THR A 344 -10.78 8.64 21.55
N ARG A 345 -11.43 9.78 21.82
CA ARG A 345 -11.04 11.13 21.35
C ARG A 345 -10.99 11.29 19.84
N PHE A 346 -11.71 10.45 19.11
CA PHE A 346 -11.67 10.40 17.64
C PHE A 346 -12.04 11.75 17.00
N LYS A 347 -13.02 12.50 17.55
CA LYS A 347 -13.44 13.79 16.98
C LYS A 347 -12.30 14.81 17.04
N ALA A 348 -11.72 15.02 18.22
CA ALA A 348 -10.59 15.92 18.40
C ALA A 348 -9.36 15.50 17.59
N ASP A 349 -9.07 14.19 17.52
CA ASP A 349 -7.93 13.69 16.76
C ASP A 349 -8.14 13.86 15.24
N LEU A 350 -9.36 13.65 14.73
CA LEU A 350 -9.70 13.89 13.32
C LEU A 350 -9.62 15.37 12.96
N ILE A 351 -10.14 16.25 13.82
CA ILE A 351 -10.00 17.70 13.65
C ILE A 351 -8.51 18.08 13.62
N SER A 352 -7.71 17.59 14.58
CA SER A 352 -6.27 17.86 14.62
C SER A 352 -5.56 17.39 13.35
N TYR A 353 -5.94 16.23 12.81
CA TYR A 353 -5.42 15.71 11.55
C TYR A 353 -5.73 16.63 10.36
N LEU A 354 -6.97 17.11 10.25
CA LEU A 354 -7.38 18.02 9.17
C LEU A 354 -6.75 19.42 9.32
N THR A 355 -6.63 19.93 10.55
CA THR A 355 -5.99 21.22 10.83
C THR A 355 -4.53 21.23 10.35
N ALA A 356 -3.82 20.10 10.43
CA ALA A 356 -2.42 19.99 10.01
C ALA A 356 -2.20 20.22 8.50
N TYR A 357 -3.25 20.18 7.66
CA TYR A 357 -3.15 20.55 6.24
C TYR A 357 -3.01 22.06 6.04
N ASN A 358 -3.53 22.86 6.99
CA ASN A 358 -3.60 24.32 6.89
C ASN A 358 -4.16 24.78 5.53
N ALA A 359 -5.34 24.27 5.19
CA ALA A 359 -6.01 24.45 3.90
C ALA A 359 -7.47 24.91 4.10
N PRO A 360 -7.89 26.05 3.52
CA PRO A 360 -9.24 26.59 3.72
C PRO A 360 -10.39 25.62 3.37
N PRO A 361 -10.35 24.84 2.26
CA PRO A 361 -11.41 23.88 1.98
C PRO A 361 -11.60 22.81 3.06
N LEU A 362 -10.54 22.52 3.84
CA LEU A 362 -10.62 21.57 4.95
C LEU A 362 -11.11 22.21 6.25
N GLN A 363 -11.05 23.55 6.37
CA GLN A 363 -11.67 24.25 7.49
C GLN A 363 -13.20 24.08 7.44
N GLU A 364 -13.81 24.17 6.26
CA GLU A 364 -15.24 23.91 6.08
C GLU A 364 -15.63 22.50 6.57
N TRP A 365 -14.80 21.50 6.29
CA TRP A 365 -15.02 20.13 6.79
C TRP A 365 -14.78 19.99 8.30
N ILE A 366 -13.85 20.74 8.87
CA ILE A 366 -13.64 20.81 10.32
C ILE A 366 -14.90 21.38 10.99
N ASP A 367 -15.46 22.47 10.45
CA ASP A 367 -16.66 23.11 10.98
C ASP A 367 -17.86 22.15 10.91
N ILE A 368 -18.02 21.44 9.77
CA ILE A 368 -19.01 20.35 9.65
C ILE A 368 -18.80 19.29 10.72
N ILE A 369 -17.58 18.79 10.95
CA ILE A 369 -17.30 17.77 11.97
C ILE A 369 -17.62 18.31 13.38
N GLN A 370 -17.34 19.59 13.66
CA GLN A 370 -17.65 20.21 14.94
C GLN A 370 -19.15 20.19 15.23
N GLU A 371 -19.99 20.37 14.21
CA GLU A 371 -21.46 20.32 14.30
C GLU A 371 -22.06 18.91 14.45
N HIS A 372 -21.28 17.84 14.41
CA HIS A 372 -21.79 16.46 14.49
C HIS A 372 -21.32 15.72 15.75
N ASP A 373 -22.16 14.81 16.24
CA ASP A 373 -21.88 13.95 17.39
C ASP A 373 -21.15 12.67 16.94
N LEU A 374 -19.87 12.57 17.30
CA LEU A 374 -19.00 11.43 16.98
C LEU A 374 -18.81 10.51 18.20
N SER A 375 -19.62 10.65 19.26
CA SER A 375 -19.43 9.96 20.54
C SER A 375 -19.44 8.43 20.46
N GLU A 376 -20.20 7.85 19.53
CA GLU A 376 -20.28 6.40 19.28
C GLU A 376 -19.00 5.80 18.66
N THR A 377 -17.97 6.59 18.39
CA THR A 377 -16.73 6.09 17.80
C THR A 377 -15.95 5.21 18.79
N ASN A 378 -15.72 3.96 18.42
CA ASN A 378 -15.05 2.94 19.23
C ASN A 378 -13.63 2.56 18.75
N VAL A 379 -13.05 3.37 17.85
CA VAL A 379 -11.69 3.19 17.34
C VAL A 379 -10.83 4.42 17.59
N TYR A 380 -9.53 4.24 17.78
CA TYR A 380 -8.60 5.36 17.92
C TYR A 380 -8.01 5.75 16.57
N LEU A 381 -7.92 7.05 16.31
CA LEU A 381 -7.25 7.56 15.11
C LEU A 381 -5.72 7.52 15.27
N ILE A 382 -5.04 7.03 14.24
CA ILE A 382 -3.58 7.11 14.09
C ILE A 382 -3.28 7.79 12.75
N GLY A 383 -2.91 9.06 12.83
CA GLY A 383 -2.48 9.84 11.68
C GLY A 383 -0.97 9.96 11.59
N SER A 384 -0.49 10.30 10.40
CA SER A 384 0.84 10.88 10.18
C SER A 384 0.69 12.11 9.32
N THR A 385 1.40 13.19 9.66
CA THR A 385 1.42 14.44 8.90
C THR A 385 2.89 14.85 8.70
N PRO A 386 3.26 15.43 7.55
CA PRO A 386 4.63 15.86 7.32
C PRO A 386 5.07 16.90 8.34
N GLY A 387 6.23 16.69 8.96
CA GLY A 387 6.74 17.62 9.95
C GLY A 387 7.90 17.07 10.77
N ARG A 388 8.42 17.93 11.64
CA ARG A 388 9.44 17.62 12.65
C ARG A 388 8.88 17.95 14.01
N PHE A 389 8.53 16.93 14.78
CA PHE A 389 7.80 17.05 16.03
C PHE A 389 8.75 16.86 17.21
N GLN A 390 8.64 17.73 18.22
CA GLN A 390 9.46 17.71 19.44
C GLN A 390 8.59 17.75 20.68
N GLY A 391 9.14 17.35 21.84
CA GLY A 391 8.41 17.30 23.10
C GLY A 391 7.15 16.43 23.01
N SER A 392 6.05 16.87 23.61
CA SER A 392 4.77 16.17 23.63
C SER A 392 4.13 15.99 22.24
N HIS A 393 4.47 16.85 21.26
CA HIS A 393 3.90 16.77 19.91
C HIS A 393 4.35 15.52 19.14
N ARG A 394 5.44 14.86 19.57
CA ARG A 394 5.88 13.59 18.99
C ARG A 394 4.82 12.51 19.09
N ASP A 395 4.04 12.54 20.16
CA ASP A 395 3.02 11.52 20.41
C ASP A 395 1.71 11.77 19.63
N ASN A 396 1.64 12.82 18.83
CA ASN A 396 0.47 13.11 18.02
C ASN A 396 0.43 12.26 16.74
N TRP A 397 1.59 11.80 16.25
CA TRP A 397 1.71 11.22 14.91
C TRP A 397 2.55 9.94 14.87
N GLY A 398 2.35 9.17 13.79
CA GLY A 398 3.22 8.05 13.42
C GLY A 398 3.32 6.97 14.49
N HIS A 399 4.50 6.37 14.61
CA HIS A 399 4.69 5.22 15.50
C HIS A 399 4.68 5.63 16.99
N PHE A 400 4.98 6.90 17.29
CA PHE A 400 4.88 7.45 18.66
C PHE A 400 3.42 7.60 19.10
N ARG A 401 2.52 8.00 18.19
CA ARG A 401 1.07 7.98 18.46
C ARG A 401 0.58 6.59 18.81
N LEU A 402 0.97 5.58 18.04
CA LEU A 402 0.66 4.17 18.35
C LEU A 402 1.20 3.79 19.74
N ARG A 403 2.47 4.07 20.03
CA ARG A 403 3.10 3.80 21.33
C ARG A 403 2.31 4.40 22.48
N LYS A 404 1.94 5.70 22.40
CA LYS A 404 1.17 6.38 23.45
C LYS A 404 -0.19 5.72 23.69
N LEU A 405 -0.91 5.39 22.62
CA LEU A 405 -2.21 4.71 22.71
C LEU A 405 -2.08 3.32 23.34
N LEU A 406 -1.06 2.55 22.96
CA LEU A 406 -0.82 1.23 23.54
C LEU A 406 -0.47 1.32 25.03
N GLN A 407 0.37 2.28 25.42
CA GLN A 407 0.73 2.48 26.83
C GLN A 407 -0.46 2.92 27.68
N ALA A 408 -1.34 3.77 27.13
CA ALA A 408 -2.46 4.33 27.86
C ALA A 408 -3.67 3.39 27.92
N HIS A 409 -3.94 2.61 26.87
CA HIS A 409 -5.24 1.96 26.68
C HIS A 409 -5.16 0.47 26.35
N ALA A 410 -4.00 -0.08 25.96
CA ALA A 410 -3.93 -1.50 25.64
C ALA A 410 -3.88 -2.37 26.91
N PRO A 411 -4.59 -3.51 26.91
CA PRO A 411 -4.53 -4.45 28.02
C PRO A 411 -3.13 -5.09 28.12
N SER A 412 -2.69 -5.37 29.34
CA SER A 412 -1.48 -6.15 29.57
C SER A 412 -1.64 -7.57 29.01
N THR A 413 -0.60 -8.08 28.34
CA THR A 413 -0.55 -9.49 27.94
C THR A 413 -0.41 -10.40 29.16
N PRO A 414 -0.92 -11.65 29.11
CA PRO A 414 -0.72 -12.62 30.17
C PRO A 414 0.78 -12.80 30.51
N LYS A 415 1.10 -12.87 31.81
CA LYS A 415 2.48 -13.05 32.28
C LYS A 415 3.06 -14.35 31.71
N GLY A 416 4.26 -14.27 31.14
CA GLY A 416 4.98 -15.43 30.60
C GLY A 416 4.67 -15.77 29.13
N GLU A 417 3.69 -15.12 28.49
CA GLU A 417 3.41 -15.35 27.06
C GLU A 417 4.19 -14.36 26.17
N CYS A 418 4.77 -14.87 25.08
CA CYS A 418 5.49 -14.06 24.10
C CYS A 418 4.62 -13.82 22.86
N TRP A 419 3.78 -12.79 22.92
CA TRP A 419 2.88 -12.40 21.82
C TRP A 419 3.70 -11.78 20.68
N PRO A 420 3.73 -12.33 19.46
CA PRO A 420 4.49 -11.75 18.37
C PRO A 420 3.85 -10.48 17.81
N ILE A 421 4.57 -9.76 16.95
CA ILE A 421 4.05 -8.65 16.14
C ILE A 421 3.90 -9.15 14.71
N VAL A 422 2.78 -8.82 14.06
CA VAL A 422 2.59 -9.03 12.62
C VAL A 422 2.41 -7.68 11.95
N GLY A 423 3.24 -7.38 10.95
CA GLY A 423 3.07 -6.25 10.05
C GLY A 423 2.84 -6.75 8.63
N GLN A 424 1.83 -6.23 7.95
CA GLN A 424 1.53 -6.55 6.57
C GLN A 424 1.35 -5.26 5.77
N PHE A 425 2.00 -5.19 4.61
CA PHE A 425 2.05 -3.97 3.80
C PHE A 425 2.19 -4.28 2.32
N SER A 426 2.05 -3.25 1.47
CA SER A 426 2.16 -3.37 0.01
C SER A 426 3.42 -2.69 -0.55
N SER A 427 4.18 -1.97 0.29
CA SER A 427 5.43 -1.29 -0.10
C SER A 427 6.42 -1.26 1.06
N ILE A 428 7.70 -1.12 0.72
CA ILE A 428 8.82 -1.10 1.67
C ILE A 428 9.74 0.07 1.32
N GLY A 429 10.04 0.91 2.33
CA GLY A 429 11.03 1.99 2.21
C GLY A 429 12.45 1.53 2.57
N SER A 430 13.42 2.46 2.45
CA SER A 430 14.78 2.24 2.96
C SER A 430 14.76 2.28 4.48
N LEU A 431 15.09 1.17 5.14
CA LEU A 431 15.02 1.02 6.60
C LEU A 431 16.37 1.23 7.28
N GLY A 432 17.46 1.02 6.55
CA GLY A 432 18.84 1.15 7.03
C GLY A 432 19.67 -0.10 6.74
N PRO A 433 20.99 -0.04 7.02
CA PRO A 433 21.93 -1.14 6.76
C PRO A 433 21.67 -2.40 7.61
N ASP A 434 20.98 -2.28 8.75
CA ASP A 434 20.67 -3.40 9.64
C ASP A 434 19.39 -3.13 10.48
N GLU A 435 18.92 -4.16 11.18
CA GLU A 435 17.69 -4.14 11.98
C GLU A 435 17.71 -3.11 13.13
N SER A 436 18.88 -2.78 13.66
CA SER A 436 19.05 -1.90 14.83
C SER A 436 18.90 -0.42 14.50
N LYS A 437 18.88 -0.05 13.22
CA LYS A 437 18.84 1.36 12.82
C LYS A 437 17.48 2.02 12.92
N TRP A 438 16.41 1.24 12.76
CA TRP A 438 15.05 1.78 12.86
C TRP A 438 14.01 0.70 13.14
N LEU A 439 14.08 -0.43 12.40
CA LEU A 439 13.05 -1.47 12.44
C LEU A 439 12.88 -2.04 13.86
N CYS A 440 13.96 -2.48 14.49
CA CYS A 440 13.91 -3.11 15.81
C CYS A 440 14.12 -2.12 16.97
N SER A 441 14.76 -0.98 16.75
CA SER A 441 15.10 0.00 17.79
C SER A 441 14.04 1.07 18.05
N GLU A 442 13.23 1.41 17.04
CA GLU A 442 12.22 2.47 17.15
C GLU A 442 10.83 1.95 16.84
N PHE A 443 10.69 1.35 15.65
CA PHE A 443 9.41 0.90 15.13
C PHE A 443 8.86 -0.27 15.96
N LYS A 444 9.59 -1.39 16.02
CA LYS A 444 9.21 -2.57 16.83
C LYS A 444 8.98 -2.18 18.29
N ASP A 445 9.87 -1.39 18.88
CA ASP A 445 9.76 -0.94 20.26
C ASP A 445 8.51 -0.09 20.53
N SER A 446 7.95 0.57 19.52
CA SER A 446 6.67 1.27 19.64
C SER A 446 5.48 0.33 19.58
N LEU A 447 5.53 -0.67 18.70
CA LEU A 447 4.52 -1.72 18.59
C LEU A 447 4.49 -2.67 19.81
N LEU A 448 5.59 -2.72 20.56
CA LEU A 448 5.74 -3.49 21.79
C LEU A 448 5.21 -2.80 23.05
N ALA A 449 4.85 -1.52 22.98
CA ALA A 449 4.59 -0.65 24.13
C ALA A 449 3.25 -0.95 24.84
N LEU A 450 3.03 -2.22 25.20
CA LEU A 450 1.98 -2.65 26.10
C LEU A 450 2.40 -2.36 27.54
N ARG A 451 1.41 -2.19 28.42
CA ARG A 451 1.62 -2.06 29.85
C ARG A 451 2.18 -3.38 30.42
N GLU A 452 3.51 -3.54 30.46
CA GLU A 452 4.17 -4.64 31.16
C GLU A 452 4.63 -4.16 32.54
N GLU A 453 4.05 -4.71 33.60
CA GLU A 453 4.60 -4.55 34.95
C GLU A 453 5.89 -5.37 35.07
N GLY A 454 7.04 -4.67 35.14
CA GLY A 454 8.29 -5.24 35.65
C GLY A 454 9.23 -5.91 34.64
N ARG A 455 9.19 -5.59 33.35
CA ARG A 455 10.24 -6.09 32.42
C ARG A 455 11.53 -5.28 32.55
N PRO A 456 12.69 -5.90 32.79
CA PRO A 456 13.98 -5.20 32.72
C PRO A 456 14.26 -4.77 31.27
N PRO A 457 14.89 -3.60 31.06
CA PRO A 457 15.28 -3.13 29.73
C PRO A 457 16.34 -4.08 29.13
N GLY A 458 16.00 -4.72 28.01
CA GLY A 458 16.87 -5.65 27.28
C GLY A 458 16.27 -5.99 25.92
N LYS A 459 17.10 -6.51 24.99
CA LYS A 459 16.68 -6.87 23.63
C LYS A 459 15.41 -7.72 23.67
N SER A 460 14.30 -7.16 23.20
CA SER A 460 13.01 -7.85 23.23
C SER A 460 13.01 -9.01 22.24
N ALA A 461 13.05 -10.23 22.78
CA ALA A 461 12.97 -11.50 22.04
C ALA A 461 11.61 -11.75 21.37
N VAL A 462 10.70 -10.75 21.37
CA VAL A 462 9.39 -10.87 20.74
C VAL A 462 9.54 -11.08 19.23
N PRO A 463 8.94 -12.13 18.64
CA PRO A 463 9.03 -12.36 17.19
C PRO A 463 8.32 -11.25 16.41
N LEU A 464 8.90 -10.91 15.25
CA LEU A 464 8.34 -9.97 14.29
C LEU A 464 8.13 -10.71 12.97
N HIS A 465 6.88 -10.78 12.50
CA HIS A 465 6.53 -11.37 11.22
C HIS A 465 6.10 -10.28 10.25
N LEU A 466 6.77 -10.18 9.12
CA LEU A 466 6.44 -9.22 8.07
C LEU A 466 5.83 -9.96 6.88
N ILE A 467 4.59 -9.64 6.51
CA ILE A 467 3.91 -10.27 5.37
C ILE A 467 4.00 -9.32 4.17
N TYR A 468 4.66 -9.80 3.11
CA TYR A 468 4.79 -9.12 1.83
C TYR A 468 4.73 -10.15 0.69
N PRO A 469 4.00 -9.91 -0.42
CA PRO A 469 3.85 -10.90 -1.48
C PRO A 469 5.20 -11.31 -2.09
N SER A 470 5.39 -12.61 -2.22
CA SER A 470 6.51 -13.16 -2.99
C SER A 470 6.29 -12.99 -4.49
N VAL A 471 7.35 -13.14 -5.29
CA VAL A 471 7.25 -13.21 -6.76
C VAL A 471 6.20 -14.24 -7.20
N GLU A 472 6.18 -15.40 -6.54
CA GLU A 472 5.25 -16.48 -6.86
C GLU A 472 3.80 -16.13 -6.49
N ASN A 473 3.58 -15.42 -5.37
CA ASN A 473 2.25 -14.90 -5.02
C ASN A 473 1.72 -13.97 -6.12
N VAL A 474 2.57 -13.09 -6.65
CA VAL A 474 2.19 -12.14 -7.71
C VAL A 474 1.95 -12.86 -9.03
N ARG A 475 2.86 -13.76 -9.45
CA ARG A 475 2.76 -14.52 -10.69
C ARG A 475 1.46 -15.32 -10.78
N THR A 476 1.04 -15.92 -9.66
CA THR A 476 -0.17 -16.76 -9.57
C THR A 476 -1.41 -16.00 -9.06
N SER A 477 -1.33 -14.67 -8.97
CA SER A 477 -2.48 -13.84 -8.60
C SER A 477 -3.51 -13.74 -9.71
N LEU A 478 -4.73 -13.28 -9.38
CA LEU A 478 -5.80 -13.01 -10.33
C LEU A 478 -5.39 -12.03 -11.44
N GLU A 479 -4.57 -11.03 -11.09
CA GLU A 479 -4.06 -10.01 -12.01
C GLU A 479 -2.75 -10.40 -12.69
N GLY A 480 -2.08 -11.49 -12.24
CA GLY A 480 -0.72 -11.85 -12.63
C GLY A 480 0.33 -10.78 -12.26
N TYR A 481 1.42 -10.71 -13.03
CA TYR A 481 2.49 -9.71 -12.82
C TYR A 481 2.03 -8.25 -12.72
N PRO A 482 1.00 -7.79 -13.45
CA PRO A 482 0.45 -6.45 -13.28
C PRO A 482 0.08 -6.06 -11.85
N ALA A 483 -0.28 -7.02 -10.99
CA ALA A 483 -0.51 -6.75 -9.56
C ALA A 483 0.72 -6.08 -8.91
N GLY A 484 1.92 -6.45 -9.36
CA GLY A 484 3.21 -5.91 -8.90
C GLY A 484 3.37 -4.40 -9.12
N GLY A 485 2.64 -3.79 -10.06
CA GLY A 485 2.62 -2.33 -10.22
C GLY A 485 2.06 -1.60 -8.98
N SER A 486 1.31 -2.32 -8.15
CA SER A 486 0.73 -1.83 -6.89
C SER A 486 1.52 -2.31 -5.66
N LEU A 487 2.66 -2.97 -5.87
CA LEU A 487 3.54 -3.50 -4.83
C LEU A 487 4.95 -2.85 -4.89
N PRO A 488 5.06 -1.51 -4.77
CA PRO A 488 6.32 -0.83 -5.04
C PRO A 488 7.39 -1.18 -3.98
N TYR A 489 8.38 -1.96 -4.40
CA TYR A 489 9.63 -2.18 -3.68
C TYR A 489 10.76 -2.23 -4.70
N SER A 490 11.49 -1.12 -4.84
CA SER A 490 12.50 -0.99 -5.89
C SER A 490 13.73 -1.84 -5.57
N ILE A 491 14.39 -2.33 -6.63
CA ILE A 491 15.62 -3.12 -6.49
C ILE A 491 16.73 -2.31 -5.78
N GLN A 492 16.86 -1.01 -6.08
CA GLN A 492 17.82 -0.11 -5.44
C GLN A 492 17.59 0.04 -3.93
N THR A 493 16.35 -0.10 -3.46
CA THR A 493 16.03 -0.13 -2.03
C THR A 493 16.33 -1.51 -1.46
N ALA A 494 15.92 -2.57 -2.15
CA ALA A 494 16.01 -3.95 -1.67
C ALA A 494 17.46 -4.41 -1.47
N GLU A 495 18.36 -4.08 -2.40
CA GLU A 495 19.77 -4.47 -2.33
C GLU A 495 20.50 -3.91 -1.10
N LYS A 496 20.08 -2.74 -0.60
CA LYS A 496 20.66 -2.07 0.57
C LYS A 496 20.24 -2.71 1.91
N GLN A 497 19.28 -3.63 1.90
CA GLN A 497 18.68 -4.17 3.13
C GLN A 497 18.23 -5.63 3.00
N ARG A 498 19.06 -6.50 2.39
CA ARG A 498 18.76 -7.93 2.25
C ARG A 498 18.50 -8.65 3.59
N TRP A 499 19.07 -8.14 4.67
CA TRP A 499 18.81 -8.61 6.04
C TRP A 499 17.31 -8.60 6.39
N LEU A 500 16.52 -7.72 5.78
CA LEU A 500 15.09 -7.60 6.04
C LEU A 500 14.30 -8.82 5.55
N HIS A 501 14.79 -9.49 4.49
CA HIS A 501 14.03 -10.55 3.81
C HIS A 501 13.88 -11.81 4.68
N SER A 502 14.72 -12.00 5.69
CA SER A 502 14.58 -13.09 6.68
C SER A 502 13.31 -12.96 7.54
N TYR A 503 12.73 -11.76 7.62
CA TYR A 503 11.47 -11.50 8.32
C TYR A 503 10.24 -11.73 7.43
N PHE A 504 10.42 -11.99 6.13
CA PHE A 504 9.31 -12.02 5.18
C PHE A 504 8.57 -13.35 5.18
N HIS A 505 7.26 -13.24 5.15
CA HIS A 505 6.31 -14.33 5.06
C HIS A 505 5.39 -14.11 3.87
N LYS A 506 4.96 -15.21 3.26
CA LYS A 506 4.15 -15.19 2.03
C LYS A 506 2.77 -14.62 2.33
N TRP A 507 2.18 -13.95 1.33
CA TRP A 507 0.75 -13.66 1.36
C TRP A 507 -0.05 -14.96 1.26
N SER A 508 -1.01 -15.14 2.17
CA SER A 508 -2.01 -16.22 2.14
C SER A 508 -3.26 -15.75 2.87
N ALA A 509 -4.42 -15.93 2.25
CA ALA A 509 -5.71 -15.47 2.77
C ALA A 509 -6.82 -16.47 2.42
N GLU A 510 -6.58 -17.77 2.65
CA GLU A 510 -7.52 -18.86 2.34
C GLU A 510 -8.90 -18.66 3.00
N THR A 511 -8.91 -18.17 4.24
CA THR A 511 -10.14 -17.99 5.03
C THR A 511 -11.13 -17.05 4.34
N SER A 512 -10.64 -16.04 3.64
CA SER A 512 -11.46 -15.08 2.90
C SER A 512 -11.48 -15.36 1.40
N GLY A 513 -10.86 -16.46 0.94
CA GLY A 513 -10.74 -16.80 -0.48
C GLY A 513 -9.91 -15.80 -1.30
N ARG A 514 -8.93 -15.12 -0.67
CA ARG A 514 -8.19 -13.99 -1.27
C ARG A 514 -6.69 -14.23 -1.41
N SER A 515 -6.21 -15.46 -1.33
CA SER A 515 -4.78 -15.77 -1.55
C SER A 515 -4.27 -15.31 -2.92
N ASN A 516 -5.13 -15.30 -3.95
CA ASN A 516 -4.79 -14.81 -5.29
C ASN A 516 -5.20 -13.35 -5.53
N ALA A 517 -5.84 -12.68 -4.56
CA ALA A 517 -6.16 -11.24 -4.63
C ALA A 517 -5.09 -10.45 -3.88
N MET A 518 -4.11 -9.89 -4.60
CA MET A 518 -2.92 -9.30 -3.98
C MET A 518 -3.26 -8.18 -2.98
N PRO A 519 -2.54 -8.10 -1.86
CA PRO A 519 -2.84 -7.14 -0.82
C PRO A 519 -2.38 -5.74 -1.22
N HIS A 520 -3.33 -4.81 -1.20
CA HIS A 520 -3.04 -3.38 -1.13
C HIS A 520 -3.52 -2.78 0.20
N ILE A 521 -4.22 -3.56 1.03
CA ILE A 521 -4.40 -3.30 2.46
C ILE A 521 -3.06 -3.27 3.20
N LYS A 522 -2.97 -2.48 4.27
CA LYS A 522 -1.87 -2.50 5.24
C LYS A 522 -2.43 -2.68 6.63
N THR A 523 -1.87 -3.62 7.37
CA THR A 523 -2.34 -3.96 8.71
C THR A 523 -1.19 -4.25 9.65
N TYR A 524 -1.39 -3.93 10.93
CA TYR A 524 -0.46 -4.22 11.99
C TYR A 524 -1.23 -4.79 13.17
N MET A 525 -0.69 -5.78 13.86
CA MET A 525 -1.39 -6.41 14.98
C MET A 525 -0.44 -7.15 15.92
N ARG A 526 -1.00 -7.53 17.07
CA ARG A 526 -0.30 -8.28 18.10
C ARG A 526 -1.08 -9.55 18.47
N PRO A 527 -0.89 -10.66 17.75
CA PRO A 527 -1.58 -11.91 18.05
C PRO A 527 -1.02 -12.62 19.28
N SER A 528 -1.81 -13.52 19.85
CA SER A 528 -1.35 -14.52 20.83
C SER A 528 -0.40 -15.52 20.18
N PRO A 529 0.41 -16.27 20.96
CA PRO A 529 1.35 -17.25 20.42
C PRO A 529 0.70 -18.33 19.52
N ASP A 530 -0.56 -18.68 19.79
CA ASP A 530 -1.37 -19.62 19.01
C ASP A 530 -2.22 -18.95 17.92
N PHE A 531 -2.08 -17.63 17.75
CA PHE A 531 -2.79 -16.82 16.75
C PHE A 531 -4.32 -16.83 16.87
N SER A 532 -4.88 -17.21 18.03
CA SER A 532 -6.33 -17.26 18.26
C SER A 532 -6.93 -15.95 18.78
N LYS A 533 -6.10 -15.06 19.34
CA LYS A 533 -6.48 -13.77 19.94
C LYS A 533 -5.59 -12.64 19.46
N LEU A 534 -6.08 -11.40 19.53
CA LEU A 534 -5.29 -10.19 19.29
C LEU A 534 -5.36 -9.26 20.50
N ALA A 535 -4.22 -8.66 20.86
CA ALA A 535 -4.16 -7.60 21.85
C ALA A 535 -4.56 -6.26 21.23
N TRP A 536 -4.37 -6.09 19.92
CA TRP A 536 -4.81 -4.94 19.12
C TRP A 536 -4.72 -5.26 17.63
N PHE A 537 -5.47 -4.50 16.82
CA PHE A 537 -5.45 -4.56 15.37
C PHE A 537 -5.48 -3.13 14.79
N LEU A 538 -4.69 -2.86 13.77
CA LEU A 538 -4.64 -1.58 13.07
C LEU A 538 -4.78 -1.85 11.57
N VAL A 539 -5.68 -1.11 10.91
CA VAL A 539 -5.72 -0.96 9.45
C VAL A 539 -5.37 0.49 9.10
N THR A 540 -4.50 0.68 8.11
CA THR A 540 -3.95 2.01 7.80
C THR A 540 -3.53 2.12 6.34
N SER A 541 -3.27 3.34 5.87
CA SER A 541 -2.54 3.59 4.64
C SER A 541 -1.02 3.37 4.79
N ALA A 542 -0.47 3.44 6.01
CA ALA A 542 0.97 3.41 6.24
C ALA A 542 1.62 2.07 5.85
N ASN A 543 2.56 2.13 4.91
CA ASN A 543 3.45 1.02 4.55
C ASN A 543 4.65 0.92 5.51
N LEU A 544 5.47 -0.12 5.38
CA LEU A 544 6.71 -0.24 6.17
C LEU A 544 7.78 0.74 5.66
N SER A 545 7.72 1.99 6.13
CA SER A 545 8.68 3.04 5.78
C SER A 545 8.82 4.09 6.87
N LYS A 546 10.03 4.68 6.96
CA LYS A 546 10.30 5.86 7.80
C LYS A 546 9.49 7.09 7.38
N ALA A 547 9.19 7.23 6.09
CA ALA A 547 8.40 8.36 5.56
C ALA A 547 6.97 8.38 6.12
N ALA A 548 6.36 7.19 6.22
CA ALA A 548 5.01 7.00 6.75
C ALA A 548 4.99 7.05 8.28
N TRP A 549 5.82 6.25 8.94
CA TRP A 549 5.75 6.05 10.39
C TRP A 549 6.52 7.06 11.22
N GLY A 550 7.50 7.73 10.62
CA GLY A 550 8.44 8.63 11.27
C GLY A 550 9.76 7.96 11.65
N ALA A 551 10.80 8.78 11.76
CA ALA A 551 12.11 8.37 12.26
C ALA A 551 12.67 9.43 13.21
N LEU A 552 13.37 9.00 14.25
CA LEU A 552 14.01 9.91 15.17
C LEU A 552 15.20 10.63 14.54
N GLU A 553 15.29 11.92 14.81
CA GLU A 553 16.41 12.82 14.48
C GLU A 553 16.90 13.50 15.77
N LYS A 554 18.03 14.23 15.69
CA LYS A 554 18.58 15.02 16.80
C LYS A 554 18.68 14.22 18.11
N ASN A 555 19.37 13.08 18.05
CA ASN A 555 19.59 12.19 19.19
C ASN A 555 18.29 11.76 19.91
N GLY A 556 17.22 11.50 19.16
CA GLY A 556 15.97 10.98 19.72
C GLY A 556 15.04 12.04 20.30
N THR A 557 15.33 13.33 20.12
CA THR A 557 14.50 14.45 20.61
C THR A 557 13.45 14.92 19.61
N GLN A 558 13.60 14.57 18.33
CA GLN A 558 12.72 15.00 17.24
C GLN A 558 12.23 13.79 16.44
N LEU A 559 10.93 13.71 16.15
CA LEU A 559 10.36 12.73 15.23
C LEU A 559 10.10 13.42 13.89
N MET A 560 10.72 12.93 12.81
CA MET A 560 10.50 13.46 11.45
C MET A 560 9.62 12.51 10.65
N ILE A 561 8.54 13.04 10.10
CA ILE A 561 7.58 12.35 9.23
C ILE A 561 7.54 13.08 7.89
N ARG A 562 7.46 12.34 6.78
CA ARG A 562 7.45 12.91 5.42
C ARG A 562 6.09 12.90 4.75
N SER A 563 5.22 11.96 5.13
CA SER A 563 3.98 11.66 4.40
C SER A 563 2.73 11.90 5.24
N TYR A 564 1.61 12.12 4.54
CA TYR A 564 0.28 12.01 5.15
C TYR A 564 -0.17 10.55 5.12
N GLU A 565 -0.51 10.01 6.29
CA GLU A 565 -1.09 8.68 6.45
C GLU A 565 -2.25 8.73 7.44
N LEU A 566 -3.16 7.76 7.37
CA LEU A 566 -4.26 7.64 8.31
C LEU A 566 -4.65 6.18 8.52
N GLY A 567 -5.11 5.85 9.72
CA GLY A 567 -5.59 4.53 10.07
C GLY A 567 -6.39 4.54 11.36
N VAL A 568 -7.04 3.41 11.65
CA VAL A 568 -7.85 3.21 12.86
C VAL A 568 -7.35 2.00 13.65
N LEU A 569 -7.13 2.22 14.93
CA LEU A 569 -6.67 1.23 15.90
C LEU A 569 -7.86 0.69 16.69
N PHE A 570 -8.02 -0.63 16.64
CA PHE A 570 -8.96 -1.40 17.42
C PHE A 570 -8.26 -1.90 18.69
N LEU A 571 -8.66 -1.34 19.84
CA LEU A 571 -8.23 -1.82 21.15
C LEU A 571 -9.36 -2.57 21.84
N PRO A 572 -9.12 -3.77 22.40
CA PRO A 572 -10.14 -4.53 23.11
C PRO A 572 -10.88 -3.71 24.19
N SER A 573 -10.17 -2.82 24.86
CA SER A 573 -10.72 -1.94 25.90
C SER A 573 -11.86 -1.04 25.41
N ALA A 574 -11.79 -0.53 24.17
CA ALA A 574 -12.86 0.27 23.56
C ALA A 574 -14.14 -0.56 23.30
N PHE A 575 -14.01 -1.89 23.21
CA PHE A 575 -15.11 -2.83 23.04
C PHE A 575 -15.49 -3.55 24.34
N LYS A 576 -14.98 -3.09 25.50
CA LYS A 576 -15.17 -3.73 26.82
C LYS A 576 -14.69 -5.19 26.84
N GLN A 577 -13.66 -5.52 26.06
CA GLN A 577 -13.03 -6.84 25.96
C GLN A 577 -11.58 -6.79 26.48
N ARG A 578 -11.02 -7.96 26.85
CA ARG A 578 -9.60 -8.09 27.19
C ARG A 578 -8.71 -8.37 25.98
N THR A 579 -9.24 -9.06 24.98
CA THR A 579 -8.58 -9.42 23.73
C THR A 579 -9.63 -9.51 22.63
N ILE A 580 -9.26 -9.27 21.38
CA ILE A 580 -10.14 -9.52 20.23
C ILE A 580 -9.99 -10.99 19.83
N LEU A 581 -11.08 -11.75 19.77
CA LEU A 581 -11.05 -13.12 19.26
C LEU A 581 -10.95 -13.09 17.73
N VAL A 582 -9.98 -13.79 17.15
CA VAL A 582 -9.79 -13.79 15.69
C VAL A 582 -11.01 -14.40 14.98
N SER A 583 -11.66 -15.40 15.59
CA SER A 583 -12.92 -15.98 15.08
C SER A 583 -14.09 -15.00 15.04
N SER A 584 -14.11 -14.00 15.94
CA SER A 584 -15.13 -12.95 15.98
C SER A 584 -14.89 -11.81 15.00
N ALA A 585 -13.71 -11.78 14.37
CA ALA A 585 -13.35 -10.83 13.32
C ALA A 585 -12.88 -11.61 12.08
N PRO A 586 -13.80 -12.26 11.32
CA PRO A 586 -13.45 -13.13 10.19
C PRO A 586 -12.63 -12.43 9.11
N GLN A 587 -12.77 -11.11 9.03
CA GLN A 587 -12.04 -10.25 8.11
C GLN A 587 -10.64 -9.87 8.62
N VAL A 588 -10.38 -9.98 9.93
CA VAL A 588 -9.04 -9.83 10.53
C VAL A 588 -8.28 -11.16 10.50
N HIS A 589 -9.01 -12.29 10.47
CA HIS A 589 -8.49 -13.65 10.32
C HIS A 589 -7.70 -13.90 9.00
N LEU A 590 -7.62 -12.89 8.13
CA LEU A 590 -6.92 -12.88 6.83
C LEU A 590 -5.45 -13.29 6.87
N LEU A 591 -4.75 -13.11 7.98
CA LEU A 591 -3.27 -13.04 7.99
C LEU A 591 -2.59 -14.10 8.88
N LEU A 592 -3.35 -14.86 9.64
CA LEU A 592 -2.82 -15.58 10.80
C LEU A 592 -2.80 -17.10 10.63
N ARG A 593 -3.47 -17.66 9.61
CA ARG A 593 -3.57 -19.11 9.42
C ARG A 593 -2.33 -19.81 8.87
N GLN A 594 -1.29 -19.08 8.47
CA GLN A 594 0.00 -19.71 8.13
C GLN A 594 0.69 -20.32 9.36
N TRP A 595 0.19 -20.03 10.58
CA TRP A 595 0.89 -20.29 11.84
C TRP A 595 0.12 -21.15 12.83
N ILE A 596 -1.10 -21.56 12.50
CA ILE A 596 -1.82 -22.59 13.27
C ILE A 596 -1.43 -23.92 12.64
N PRO A 597 -0.65 -24.79 13.30
CA PRO A 597 -0.45 -26.15 12.83
C PRO A 597 -1.82 -26.79 12.62
N THR A 598 -2.02 -27.41 11.46
CA THR A 598 -3.23 -28.14 11.11
C THR A 598 -3.31 -29.39 11.99
N PHE A 599 -3.66 -29.25 13.26
CA PHE A 599 -3.71 -30.36 14.22
C PHE A 599 -5.09 -30.62 14.82
N LEU A 600 -6.14 -29.96 14.34
CA LEU A 600 -7.51 -30.12 14.87
C LEU A 600 -8.57 -30.45 13.81
N SER A 601 -8.24 -31.21 12.76
CA SER A 601 -9.27 -31.82 11.90
C SER A 601 -9.18 -33.34 11.72
N SER A 602 -8.16 -34.01 12.27
CA SER A 602 -8.02 -35.47 12.20
C SER A 602 -8.34 -36.23 13.50
N GLY A 603 -8.66 -35.54 14.60
CA GLY A 603 -8.84 -36.16 15.93
C GLY A 603 -10.27 -36.45 16.40
N LEU A 604 -11.31 -36.05 15.66
CA LEU A 604 -12.72 -36.14 16.13
C LEU A 604 -13.61 -37.08 15.30
N LYS A 605 -13.02 -38.07 14.62
CA LYS A 605 -13.78 -39.11 13.87
C LYS A 605 -13.56 -40.55 14.35
N GLY A 606 -12.95 -40.76 15.51
CA GLY A 606 -12.69 -42.12 16.00
C GLY A 606 -12.71 -42.20 17.52
N ARG A 607 -13.87 -42.00 18.14
CA ARG A 607 -14.14 -42.41 19.54
C ARG A 607 -15.61 -42.30 19.94
N GLU A 608 -16.51 -42.82 19.10
CA GLU A 608 -17.87 -43.17 19.53
C GLU A 608 -18.27 -44.47 18.82
N LYS A 609 -17.83 -45.59 19.41
CA LYS A 609 -18.38 -46.93 19.23
C LYS A 609 -17.57 -47.85 20.14
N ASN A 610 -18.11 -48.11 21.33
CA ASN A 610 -17.98 -49.32 22.14
C ASN A 610 -18.14 -48.95 23.63
N GLN A 611 -19.39 -48.81 24.06
CA GLN A 611 -19.83 -49.12 25.42
C GLN A 611 -21.34 -49.32 25.41
N VAL A 612 -21.79 -50.47 24.89
CA VAL A 612 -23.01 -51.16 25.31
C VAL A 612 -22.72 -52.66 25.17
N GLN A 613 -23.03 -53.40 26.24
CA GLN A 613 -22.77 -54.83 26.56
C GLN A 613 -21.46 -55.13 27.27
#